data_AF-A0A2V6X437-F1
#
_entry.id   AF-A0A2V6X437-F1
#
_cell.length_a   1.000
_cell.length_b   1.000
_cell.length_c   1.000
_cell.angle_alpha   90.00
_cell.angle_beta   90.00
_cell.angle_gamma   90.00
#
_symmetry.space_group_name_H-M   'P 1'
#
loop_
_entity.id
_entity.type
_entity.pdbx_description
1 polymer ?
#
loop_
_entity_poly.entity_id
_entity_poly.type
_entity_poly.pdbx_seq_one_letter_code
_entity_poly.pdbx_strand_id
1 'polypeptide(L)' 'MGPPSLGEWHVLRVVAIGDHIQGYLDGKLLLDHRDRRFRSGAVGVWTKADSITAFDDLTIRG' A
#
# COMPACT_ATOMS: atom_id res chain seq x y z
N MET A 1 0.07 12.88 12.18
CA MET A 1 0.66 13.22 10.85
C MET A 1 -0.42 13.90 10.05
N GLY A 2 -0.03 14.90 9.26
CA GLY A 2 -0.94 15.49 8.28
C GLY A 2 -1.18 14.55 7.10
N PRO A 3 -2.13 14.89 6.22
CA PRO A 3 -2.28 14.20 4.95
C PRO A 3 -1.00 14.32 4.10
N PRO A 4 -0.71 13.35 3.21
CA PRO A 4 0.34 13.50 2.21
C PRO A 4 0.07 14.71 1.31
N SER A 5 1.14 15.29 0.77
CA SER A 5 1.10 16.39 -0.19
C SER A 5 0.33 15.98 -1.46
N LEU A 6 -0.35 16.94 -2.09
CA LEU A 6 -1.01 16.70 -3.38
C LEU A 6 -0.06 17.00 -4.54
N GLY A 7 -0.15 16.21 -5.61
CA GLY A 7 0.65 16.42 -6.82
C GLY A 7 2.11 15.98 -6.70
N GLU A 8 2.48 15.30 -5.62
CA GLU A 8 3.81 14.76 -5.39
C GLU A 8 3.81 13.22 -5.45
N TRP A 9 4.97 12.65 -5.77
CA TRP A 9 5.16 11.20 -5.69
C TRP A 9 5.35 10.77 -4.24
N HIS A 10 4.64 9.72 -3.86
CA HIS A 10 4.74 9.08 -2.55
C HIS A 10 5.02 7.59 -2.70
N VAL A 11 5.84 7.04 -1.80
CA VAL A 11 6.17 5.62 -1.81
C VAL A 11 5.22 4.86 -0.89
N LEU A 12 4.38 4.03 -1.50
CA LEU A 12 3.57 3.04 -0.79
C LEU A 12 4.31 1.70 -0.74
N ARG A 13 4.42 1.13 0.45
CA ARG A 13 4.96 -0.23 0.64
C ARG A 13 4.03 -1.05 1.50
N VAL A 14 3.73 -2.26 1.05
CA VAL A 14 2.97 -3.25 1.81
C VAL A 14 3.86 -4.47 2.05
N VAL A 15 3.89 -4.96 3.28
CA VAL A 15 4.54 -6.23 3.65
C VAL A 15 3.45 -7.13 4.21
N ALA A 16 3.16 -8.22 3.51
CA ALA A 16 2.20 -9.23 3.94
C ALA A 16 2.92 -10.56 4.09
N ILE A 17 3.17 -10.97 5.34
CA ILE A 17 3.86 -12.23 5.68
C ILE A 17 2.98 -13.01 6.64
N GLY A 18 2.49 -14.18 6.20
CA GLY A 18 1.57 -14.98 6.98
C GLY A 18 0.25 -14.22 7.23
N ASP A 19 -0.11 -14.03 8.51
CA ASP A 19 -1.27 -13.24 8.90
C ASP A 19 -0.94 -11.76 9.18
N HIS A 20 0.33 -11.36 9.09
CA HIS A 20 0.78 -10.02 9.46
C HIS A 20 0.88 -9.13 8.22
N ILE A 21 0.11 -8.04 8.24
CA ILE A 21 0.04 -7.04 7.18
C ILE A 21 0.54 -5.72 7.74
N GLN A 22 1.54 -5.15 7.08
CA GLN A 22 2.09 -3.83 7.39
C GLN A 22 2.00 -2.91 6.20
N GLY A 23 1.59 -1.66 6.43
CA GLY A 23 1.49 -0.61 5.42
C GLY A 23 2.35 0.59 5.77
N TYR A 24 3.13 1.05 4.80
CA TYR A 24 4.04 2.17 4.93
C TYR A 24 3.74 3.24 3.89
N LEU A 25 3.84 4.49 4.30
CA LEU A 25 3.83 5.68 3.44
C LEU A 25 5.13 6.43 3.65
N ASP A 26 5.88 6.67 2.58
CA ASP A 26 7.19 7.35 2.61
C ASP A 26 8.12 6.76 3.67
N GLY A 27 8.16 5.42 3.74
CA GLY A 27 8.98 4.66 4.67
C GLY A 27 8.43 4.59 6.10
N LYS A 28 7.42 5.37 6.47
CA LYS A 28 6.82 5.35 7.80
C LYS A 28 5.71 4.32 7.92
N LEU A 29 5.81 3.46 8.95
CA LEU A 29 4.77 2.49 9.29
C LEU A 29 3.50 3.23 9.75
N LEU A 30 2.39 2.97 9.05
CA LEU A 30 1.07 3.54 9.34
C LEU A 30 0.01 2.49 9.65
N LEU A 31 0.18 1.28 9.13
CA LEU A 31 -0.71 0.16 9.38
C LEU A 31 0.09 -1.04 9.85
N ASP A 32 -0.34 -1.66 10.95
CA ASP A 32 0.22 -2.90 11.47
C ASP A 32 -0.96 -3.74 12.00
N HIS A 33 -1.31 -4.81 11.28
CA HIS A 33 -2.52 -5.57 11.54
C HIS A 33 -2.32 -7.06 11.31
N ARG A 34 -3.10 -7.88 12.02
CA ARG A 34 -3.16 -9.33 11.80
C ARG A 34 -4.53 -9.77 11.27
N ASP A 35 -4.56 -10.33 10.06
CA ASP A 35 -5.75 -10.92 9.45
C ASP A 35 -5.51 -12.38 9.05
N ARG A 36 -6.40 -13.28 9.48
CA ARG A 36 -6.33 -14.73 9.22
C ARG A 36 -7.39 -15.22 8.24
N ARG A 37 -8.27 -14.34 7.75
CA ARG A 37 -9.40 -14.67 6.87
C ARG A 37 -8.94 -14.99 5.45
N PHE A 38 -7.98 -14.21 4.93
CA PHE A 38 -7.44 -14.36 3.59
C PHE A 38 -5.94 -14.62 3.67
N ARG A 39 -5.46 -15.67 3.00
CA ARG A 39 -4.04 -16.10 3.09
C ARG A 39 -3.26 -15.92 1.79
N SER A 40 -3.94 -15.70 0.68
CA SER A 40 -3.34 -15.56 -0.64
C SER A 40 -4.31 -14.82 -1.56
N GLY A 41 -3.77 -14.12 -2.56
CA GLY A 41 -4.55 -13.38 -3.53
C GLY A 41 -3.65 -12.71 -4.57
N ALA A 42 -4.26 -11.89 -5.42
CA ALA A 42 -3.53 -11.07 -6.38
C ALA A 42 -3.13 -9.71 -5.77
N VAL A 43 -2.09 -9.10 -6.34
CA VAL A 43 -1.72 -7.70 -6.06
C VAL A 43 -2.35 -6.81 -7.13
N GLY A 44 -2.91 -5.68 -6.72
CA GLY A 44 -3.49 -4.69 -7.63
C GLY A 44 -3.38 -3.28 -7.08
N VAL A 45 -3.33 -2.32 -7.99
CA VAL A 45 -3.46 -0.89 -7.71
C VAL A 45 -4.86 -0.42 -8.12
N TRP A 46 -5.43 0.52 -7.37
CA TRP A 46 -6.80 0.97 -7.59
C TRP A 46 -6.90 2.48 -7.31
N THR A 47 -7.71 3.17 -8.12
CA THR A 47 -8.02 4.59 -7.97
C THR A 47 -9.51 4.76 -7.66
N LYS A 48 -9.83 5.78 -6.86
CA LYS A 48 -11.22 6.06 -6.50
C LYS A 48 -11.90 6.92 -7.56
N ALA A 49 -13.01 6.43 -8.10
CA ALA A 49 -13.92 7.18 -8.97
C ALA A 49 -13.18 7.88 -10.14
N ASP A 50 -13.31 9.19 -10.23
CA ASP A 50 -12.74 10.08 -11.25
C ASP A 50 -11.38 10.68 -10.84
N SER A 51 -10.69 10.08 -9.85
CA SER A 51 -9.37 10.54 -9.43
C SER A 51 -8.35 10.36 -10.55
N ILE A 52 -7.62 11.44 -10.86
CA ILE A 52 -6.41 11.36 -11.68
C ILE A 52 -5.28 10.90 -10.76
N THR A 53 -4.75 9.71 -11.01
CA THR A 53 -3.68 9.11 -10.21
C THR A 53 -2.72 8.36 -11.12
N ALA A 54 -1.42 8.55 -10.88
CA ALA A 54 -0.36 7.81 -11.57
C ALA A 54 0.26 6.80 -10.59
N PHE A 55 0.65 5.65 -11.12
CA PHE A 55 1.46 4.65 -10.44
C PHE A 55 2.70 4.40 -11.28
N ASP A 56 3.85 4.32 -10.62
CA ASP A 56 5.12 3.99 -11.26
C ASP A 56 5.94 3.09 -10.32
N ASP A 57 6.97 2.43 -10.87
CA ASP A 57 7.91 1.57 -10.14
C ASP A 57 7.27 0.45 -9.29
N LEU A 58 6.14 -0.12 -9.76
CA LEU A 58 5.51 -1.25 -9.09
C LEU A 58 6.42 -2.48 -9.12
N THR A 59 6.88 -2.92 -7.95
CA THR A 59 7.65 -4.15 -7.78
C THR A 59 6.96 -5.07 -6.78
N ILE A 60 6.98 -6.38 -7.07
CA ILE A 60 6.39 -7.42 -6.22
C ILE A 60 7.46 -8.48 -5.99
N ARG A 61 7.61 -8.91 -4.73
CA ARG A 61 8.50 -10.01 -4.34
C ARG A 61 7.75 -10.95 -3.41
N GLY A 62 7.88 -12.24 -3.66
CA GLY A 62 7.34 -13.34 -2.84
C GLY A 62 8.45 -14.24 -2.35
#